data_AF-A0A255E000-F1
#
_entry.id   AF-A0A255E000-F1
#
_cell.length_a   1.000
_cell.length_b   1.000
_cell.length_c   1.000
_cell.angle_alpha   90.00
_cell.angle_beta   90.00
_cell.angle_gamma   90.00
#
_symmetry.space_group_name_H-M   'P 1'
#
loop_
_entity.id
_entity.type
_entity.pdbx_description
1 polymer ?
#
loop_
_entity_poly.entity_id
_entity_poly.type
_entity_poly.pdbx_seq_one_letter_code
_entity_poly.pdbx_strand_id
1 'polypeptide(L)' 'MSPSPTGPERAGARSITPSVTFLTVAEVAELMRVSKMSVYRLIHSGELEAVRVGRSFRVPEQAVNAYLEGAFYDVG' A
#
# COMPACT_ATOMS: atom_id res chain seq x y z
N MET A 1 -20.88 21.85 50.45
CA MET A 1 -19.74 21.73 49.51
C MET A 1 -19.72 20.31 48.98
N SER A 2 -20.29 20.10 47.80
CA SER A 2 -20.23 18.83 47.08
C SER A 2 -19.29 19.01 45.89
N PRO A 3 -18.26 18.18 45.69
CA PRO A 3 -17.62 18.06 44.39
C PRO A 3 -18.28 16.92 43.60
N SER A 4 -18.96 17.28 42.52
CA SER A 4 -19.27 16.41 41.37
C SER A 4 -18.89 17.20 40.10
N PRO A 5 -18.68 16.55 38.95
CA PRO A 5 -18.07 15.27 38.68
C PRO A 5 -16.85 15.44 37.75
N THR A 6 -15.88 14.52 37.87
CA THR A 6 -14.76 14.36 36.94
C THR A 6 -15.30 14.23 35.51
N GLY A 7 -14.94 15.18 34.65
CA GLY A 7 -15.34 15.22 33.24
C GLY A 7 -14.85 14.01 32.45
N PRO A 8 -15.45 13.76 31.27
CA PRO A 8 -15.34 12.50 30.57
C PRO A 8 -13.91 12.27 30.11
N GLU A 9 -13.47 11.03 30.38
CA GLU A 9 -12.37 10.33 29.76
C GLU A 9 -12.18 10.80 28.31
N ARG A 10 -11.03 11.44 28.04
CA ARG A 10 -10.60 11.77 26.69
C ARG A 10 -10.51 10.45 25.93
N ALA A 11 -11.54 10.12 25.17
CA ALA A 11 -11.50 9.07 24.18
C ALA A 11 -10.30 9.35 23.28
N GLY A 12 -9.22 8.60 23.50
CA GLY A 12 -8.05 8.65 22.65
C GLY A 12 -8.53 8.38 21.24
N ALA A 13 -8.44 9.39 20.38
CA ALA A 13 -8.53 9.19 18.95
C ALA A 13 -7.46 8.16 18.63
N ARG A 14 -7.87 6.89 18.45
CA ARG A 14 -7.02 5.84 17.92
C ARG A 14 -6.44 6.43 16.66
N SER A 15 -5.18 6.83 16.72
CA SER A 15 -4.47 7.35 15.57
C SER A 15 -4.45 6.18 14.60
N ILE A 16 -5.32 6.22 13.60
CA ILE A 16 -5.32 5.27 12.49
C ILE A 16 -4.03 5.60 11.76
N THR A 17 -2.94 4.95 12.19
CA THR A 17 -1.71 4.96 11.43
C THR A 17 -2.04 4.19 10.15
N PRO A 18 -1.82 4.76 8.96
CA PRO A 18 -2.08 4.02 7.74
C PRO A 18 -1.18 2.79 7.75
N SER A 19 -1.79 1.60 7.91
CA SER A 19 -1.09 0.34 7.82
C SER A 19 -0.69 0.14 6.37
N VAL A 20 0.60 0.18 6.07
CA VAL A 20 1.11 -0.09 4.72
C VAL A 20 0.91 -1.58 4.43
N THR A 21 0.02 -1.88 3.49
CA THR A 21 -0.21 -3.23 2.99
C THR A 21 0.84 -3.58 1.94
N PHE A 22 1.49 -4.73 2.10
CA PHE A 22 2.44 -5.26 1.14
C PHE A 22 1.86 -6.45 0.40
N LEU A 23 1.94 -6.40 -0.91
CA LEU A 23 1.49 -7.44 -1.82
C LEU A 23 2.70 -8.23 -2.34
N THR A 24 2.48 -9.50 -2.63
CA THR A 24 3.43 -10.34 -3.37
C THR A 24 3.32 -10.06 -4.87
N VAL A 25 4.36 -10.46 -5.61
CA VAL A 25 4.36 -10.39 -7.07
C VAL A 25 3.19 -11.16 -7.70
N ALA A 26 2.75 -12.25 -7.07
CA ALA A 26 1.61 -13.03 -7.54
C ALA A 26 0.29 -12.26 -7.37
N GLU A 27 0.05 -11.67 -6.20
CA GLU A 27 -1.16 -10.87 -5.93
C GLU A 27 -1.24 -9.64 -6.84
N VAL A 28 -0.11 -8.96 -7.06
CA VAL A 28 -0.05 -7.83 -8.00
C VAL A 28 -0.37 -8.28 -9.44
N ALA A 29 0.17 -9.42 -9.86
CA ALA A 29 -0.09 -9.97 -11.19
C ALA A 29 -1.58 -10.27 -11.40
N GLU A 30 -2.24 -10.85 -10.39
CA GLU A 30 -3.68 -11.12 -10.41
C GLU A 30 -4.50 -9.82 -10.44
N LEU A 31 -4.14 -8.85 -9.61
CA LEU A 31 -4.83 -7.55 -9.52
C LEU A 31 -4.75 -6.77 -10.83
N MET A 32 -3.56 -6.73 -11.45
CA MET A 32 -3.32 -6.01 -12.71
C MET A 32 -3.68 -6.84 -13.95
N ARG A 33 -4.06 -8.12 -13.79
CA ARG A 33 -4.32 -9.08 -14.87
C ARG A 33 -3.15 -9.22 -15.85
N VAL A 34 -1.92 -9.23 -15.33
CA VAL A 34 -0.69 -9.41 -16.11
C VAL A 34 0.04 -10.67 -15.69
N SER A 35 1.06 -11.08 -16.46
CA SER A 35 1.93 -12.18 -16.06
C SER A 35 2.86 -11.76 -14.90
N LYS A 36 3.28 -12.72 -14.07
CA LYS A 36 4.34 -12.49 -13.06
C LYS A 36 5.63 -11.93 -13.69
N MET A 37 5.95 -12.33 -14.91
CA MET A 37 7.10 -11.82 -15.65
C MET A 37 6.96 -10.32 -15.93
N SER A 38 5.77 -9.85 -16.30
CA SER A 38 5.49 -8.43 -16.50
C SER A 38 5.71 -7.64 -15.21
N VAL A 39 5.22 -8.13 -14.08
CA VAL A 39 5.46 -7.50 -12.77
C VAL A 39 6.94 -7.46 -12.43
N TYR A 40 7.67 -8.57 -12.64
CA TYR A 40 9.13 -8.57 -12.46
C TYR A 40 9.82 -7.54 -13.36
N ARG A 41 9.40 -7.41 -14.63
CA ARG A 41 9.96 -6.41 -15.54
C ARG A 41 9.76 -5.00 -15.00
N LEU A 42 8.55 -4.66 -14.53
CA LEU A 42 8.26 -3.34 -13.96
C LEU A 42 9.10 -3.04 -12.71
N ILE A 43 9.32 -4.05 -11.86
CA ILE A 43 10.18 -3.91 -10.68
C ILE A 43 11.64 -3.66 -11.09
N HIS A 44 12.15 -4.42 -12.08
CA HIS A 44 13.54 -4.28 -12.53
C HIS A 44 13.77 -3.03 -13.38
N SER A 45 12.76 -2.51 -14.09
CA SER A 45 12.82 -1.23 -14.79
C SER A 45 12.69 -0.03 -13.84
N GLY A 46 12.23 -0.26 -12.61
CA GLY A 46 11.99 0.79 -11.61
C GLY A 46 10.66 1.51 -11.80
N GLU A 47 9.81 1.05 -12.72
CA GLU A 47 8.46 1.61 -12.95
C GLU A 47 7.49 1.22 -11.82
N LEU A 48 7.74 0.09 -11.15
CA LEU A 48 6.96 -0.35 -10.00
C LEU A 48 7.85 -0.43 -8.76
N GLU A 49 7.56 0.41 -7.77
CA GLU A 49 8.29 0.42 -6.49
C GLU A 49 8.07 -0.89 -5.73
N ALA A 50 9.15 -1.55 -5.34
CA ALA A 50 9.10 -2.78 -4.56
C ALA A 50 10.26 -2.87 -3.56
N VAL A 51 9.96 -3.50 -2.42
CA VAL A 51 10.92 -3.80 -1.36
C VAL A 51 11.31 -5.26 -1.44
N ARG A 52 12.61 -5.55 -1.36
CA ARG A 52 13.11 -6.91 -1.27
C ARG A 52 13.09 -7.39 0.19
N VAL A 53 12.31 -8.42 0.47
CA VAL A 53 12.23 -9.06 1.78
C VAL A 53 12.77 -10.48 1.66
N GLY A 54 14.01 -10.67 2.09
CA GLY A 54 14.76 -11.91 1.89
C GLY A 54 14.97 -12.24 0.41
N ARG A 55 14.36 -13.33 -0.06
CA ARG A 55 14.49 -13.81 -1.45
C ARG A 55 13.33 -13.39 -2.35
N SER A 56 12.34 -12.68 -1.79
CA SER A 56 11.11 -12.34 -2.49
C SER A 56 10.90 -10.82 -2.51
N PHE A 57 10.20 -10.34 -3.53
CA PHE A 57 9.74 -8.96 -3.58
C PHE A 57 8.41 -8.78 -2.87
N ARG A 58 8.21 -7.57 -2.34
CA ARG A 58 6.99 -7.06 -1.75
C ARG A 58 6.70 -5.70 -2.36
N VAL A 59 5.51 -5.54 -2.88
CA VAL A 59 5.07 -4.30 -3.54
C VAL A 59 4.10 -3.62 -2.58
N PRO A 60 4.36 -2.38 -2.13
CA PRO A 60 3.37 -1.62 -1.38
C PRO A 60 2.10 -1.43 -2.23
N GLU A 61 0.93 -1.61 -1.64
CA GLU A 61 -0.35 -1.41 -2.34
C GLU A 61 -0.44 -0.01 -2.98
N GLN A 62 0.06 1.01 -2.28
CA GLN A 62 0.11 2.38 -2.77
C GLN A 62 0.94 2.52 -4.05
N ALA A 63 2.03 1.75 -4.20
CA ALA A 63 2.85 1.78 -5.42
C ALA A 63 2.11 1.21 -6.62
N VAL A 64 1.29 0.16 -6.42
CA VAL A 64 0.44 -0.41 -7.47
C VAL A 64 -0.62 0.61 -7.91
N ASN A 65 -1.28 1.27 -6.94
CA ASN A 65 -2.28 2.28 -7.24
C ASN A 65 -1.66 3.47 -8.00
N ALA A 66 -0.50 3.97 -7.56
CA ALA A 66 0.20 5.06 -8.24
C ALA A 66 0.62 4.69 -9.67
N TYR A 67 1.09 3.45 -9.88
CA TYR A 67 1.42 2.96 -11.22
C TYR A 67 0.18 2.91 -12.13
N LEU A 68 -0.94 2.39 -11.63
CA LEU A 68 -2.19 2.32 -12.39
C LEU A 68 -2.70 3.73 -12.74
N GLU A 69 -2.71 4.65 -11.77
CA GLU A 69 -3.07 6.05 -12.00
C GLU A 69 -2.22 6.67 -13.13
N GLY A 70 -0.89 6.52 -13.06
CA GLY A 70 0.03 7.01 -14.09
C GLY A 70 -0.22 6.39 -15.47
N ALA A 71 -0.48 5.08 -15.53
CA ALA A 71 -0.74 4.37 -16.78
C ALA A 71 -2.03 4.81 -17.49
N PHE A 72 -3.03 5.31 -16.76
CA PHE A 72 -4.24 5.87 -17.37
C PHE A 72 -4.01 7.21 -18.08
N TYR A 73 -2.93 7.94 -17.77
CA TYR A 73 -2.63 9.25 -18.38
C TYR A 73 -1.78 9.16 -19.65
N ASP A 74 -1.07 8.06 -19.90
CA ASP A 74 -0.16 7.90 -21.06
C ASP A 74 -0.86 7.44 -22.36
N VAL A 75 -2.17 7.25 -22.33
CA VAL A 75 -3.00 6.83 -23.48
C VAL A 75 -3.87 7.96 -24.05
N GLY A 76 -3.50 9.23 -23.80
CA GLY A 76 -4.17 10.44 -24.30
C GLY A 76 -3.49 11.07 -25.52
#